data_AF-A0A4Q9HED2-F1
#
_entry.id   AF-A0A4Q9HED2-F1
#
_cell.length_a   1.000
_cell.length_b   1.000
_cell.length_c   1.000
_cell.angle_alpha   90.00
_cell.angle_beta   90.00
_cell.angle_gamma   90.00
#
_symmetry.space_group_name_H-M   'P 1'
#
loop_
_entity.id
_entity.type
_entity.pdbx_description
1 polymer ?
#
loop_
_entity_poly.entity_id
_entity_poly.type
_entity_poly.pdbx_seq_one_letter_code
_entity_poly.pdbx_strand_id
1 'polypeptide(L)'
;MKKLCVVLSLLIVFALGSIAFTNIKLGGIIGKITPGDAASAVSLVAATDTLKAQVSQGVFTFTNLKEGVYTVVVKANAPYKDAVIEKIAVKDSATTDLGEIKLQQ
;
A
#
# COMPACT_ATOMS: atom_id res chain seq x y z
N MET A 1 15.33 19.76 45.13
CA MET A 1 13.99 20.08 44.56
C MET A 1 14.05 20.60 43.13
N LYS A 2 14.87 21.61 42.81
CA LYS A 2 14.96 22.21 41.45
C LYS A 2 15.29 21.20 40.32
N LYS A 3 16.26 20.31 40.54
CA LYS A 3 16.65 19.28 39.55
C LYS A 3 15.59 18.18 39.36
N LEU A 4 14.79 17.91 40.40
CA LEU A 4 13.71 16.93 40.36
C LEU A 4 12.54 17.45 39.50
N CYS A 5 12.19 18.72 39.63
CA CYS A 5 11.19 19.36 38.77
C CYS A 5 11.62 19.39 37.29
N VAL A 6 12.89 19.69 37.00
CA VAL A 6 13.39 19.72 35.61
C VAL A 6 13.36 18.33 34.96
N VAL A 7 13.73 17.28 35.71
CA VAL A 7 13.66 15.90 35.22
C VAL A 7 12.20 15.47 35.00
N LEU A 8 11.29 15.85 35.90
CA LEU A 8 9.87 15.52 35.78
C LEU A 8 9.22 16.22 34.58
N SER A 9 9.56 17.49 34.34
CA SER A 9 9.09 18.24 33.17
C SER A 9 9.62 17.65 31.85
N LEU A 10 10.88 17.22 31.81
CA LEU A 10 11.46 16.58 30.61
C LEU A 10 10.79 15.24 30.29
N LEU A 11 10.47 14.45 31.33
CA LEU A 11 9.80 13.16 31.19
C LEU A 11 8.36 13.32 30.66
N ILE A 12 7.65 14.37 31.09
CA ILE A 12 6.30 14.70 30.62
C ILE A 12 6.31 15.11 29.15
N VAL A 13 7.28 15.95 28.73
CA VAL A 13 7.41 16.35 27.31
C VAL A 13 7.72 15.14 26.42
N PHE A 14 8.55 14.21 26.89
CA PHE A 14 8.85 12.98 26.16
C PHE A 14 7.64 12.03 26.07
N ALA A 15 6.89 11.88 27.17
CA ALA A 15 5.69 11.05 27.20
C ALA A 15 4.54 11.60 26.33
N LEU A 16 4.44 12.92 26.16
CA LEU A 16 3.47 13.54 25.25
C LEU A 16 3.90 13.43 23.78
N GLY A 17 5.21 13.44 23.51
CA GLY A 17 5.75 13.29 22.15
C GLY A 17 5.51 11.90 21.53
N SER A 18 5.47 10.85 22.35
CA SER A 18 5.24 9.47 21.87
C SER A 18 3.80 9.17 21.45
N ILE A 19 2.83 10.00 21.86
CA ILE A 19 1.40 9.85 21.50
C ILE A 19 1.09 10.44 20.11
N ALA A 20 1.98 11.29 19.58
CA ALA A 20 1.81 11.93 18.26
C ALA A 20 1.86 10.93 17.09
N PHE A 21 2.39 9.72 17.30
CA PHE A 21 2.32 8.62 16.34
C PHE A 21 1.04 7.81 16.57
N THR A 22 -0.11 8.44 16.42
CA THR A 22 -1.40 7.75 16.53
C THR A 22 -1.61 6.89 15.27
N ASN A 23 -1.59 5.57 15.49
CA ASN A 23 -2.25 4.51 14.69
C ASN A 23 -2.44 4.82 13.20
N ILE A 24 -1.35 4.84 12.43
CA ILE A 24 -1.49 4.79 10.97
C ILE A 24 -1.91 3.36 10.63
N LYS A 25 -3.21 3.14 10.61
CA LYS A 25 -3.80 1.89 10.17
C LYS A 25 -3.71 1.83 8.66
N LEU A 26 -2.75 1.05 8.19
CA LEU A 26 -2.45 0.92 6.78
C LEU A 26 -2.82 -0.48 6.32
N GLY A 27 -3.55 -0.54 5.22
CA GLY A 27 -3.82 -1.77 4.50
C GLY A 27 -2.76 -2.02 3.42
N GLY A 28 -3.01 -3.09 2.68
CA GLY A 28 -2.21 -3.45 1.52
C GLY A 28 -3.06 -4.05 0.42
N ILE A 29 -2.46 -4.20 -0.75
CA ILE A 29 -3.02 -4.95 -1.88
C ILE A 29 -1.95 -5.91 -2.36
N ILE A 30 -2.30 -7.19 -2.49
CA ILE A 30 -1.45 -8.20 -3.10
C ILE A 30 -2.18 -8.81 -4.29
N GLY A 31 -1.43 -9.14 -5.34
CA GLY A 31 -1.95 -9.86 -6.48
C GLY A 31 -0.84 -10.59 -7.22
N LYS A 32 -1.24 -11.64 -7.94
CA LYS A 32 -0.36 -12.41 -8.80
C LYS A 32 -0.80 -12.29 -10.24
N ILE A 33 0.11 -11.89 -11.11
CA ILE A 33 -0.09 -11.77 -12.54
C ILE A 33 0.44 -13.03 -13.19
N THR A 34 -0.39 -13.62 -14.04
CA THR A 34 -0.05 -14.80 -14.83
C THR A 34 -0.26 -14.49 -16.31
N PRO A 35 0.74 -14.72 -17.18
CA PRO A 35 2.10 -15.21 -16.89
C PRO A 35 3.00 -14.17 -16.17
N GLY A 36 4.02 -14.64 -15.44
CA GLY A 36 4.83 -13.78 -14.57
C GLY A 36 5.61 -12.65 -15.27
N ASP A 37 5.97 -12.87 -16.54
CA ASP A 37 6.67 -11.91 -17.41
C ASP A 37 5.70 -11.04 -18.25
N ALA A 38 4.39 -11.24 -18.10
CA ALA A 38 3.40 -10.53 -18.90
C ALA A 38 3.17 -9.08 -18.47
N ALA A 39 3.69 -8.65 -17.31
CA ALA A 39 3.58 -7.29 -16.82
C ALA A 39 4.92 -6.69 -16.44
N SER A 40 5.14 -5.44 -16.84
CA SER A 40 6.34 -4.66 -16.49
C SER A 40 6.17 -3.90 -15.17
N ALA A 41 4.99 -3.37 -14.92
CA ALA A 41 4.72 -2.53 -13.75
C ALA A 41 3.23 -2.56 -13.42
N VAL A 42 2.90 -2.31 -12.15
CA VAL A 42 1.52 -2.10 -11.71
C VAL A 42 1.41 -0.71 -11.14
N SER A 43 0.41 0.02 -11.59
CA SER A 43 0.04 1.32 -11.06
C SER A 43 -1.23 1.18 -10.24
N LEU A 44 -1.28 1.83 -9.10
CA LEU A 44 -2.40 1.83 -8.19
C LEU A 44 -2.90 3.26 -8.09
N VAL A 45 -4.06 3.50 -8.67
CA VAL A 45 -4.70 4.79 -8.80
C VAL A 45 -5.72 4.92 -7.66
N ALA A 46 -5.45 5.87 -6.78
CA ALA A 46 -6.42 6.41 -5.83
C ALA A 46 -7.04 7.67 -6.42
N ALA A 47 -8.22 8.09 -5.95
CA ALA A 47 -8.97 9.23 -6.48
C ALA A 47 -8.12 10.46 -6.89
N THR A 48 -7.09 10.81 -6.11
CA THR A 48 -6.19 11.94 -6.37
C THR A 48 -4.71 11.57 -6.49
N ASP A 49 -4.33 10.31 -6.31
CA ASP A 49 -2.93 9.88 -6.21
C ASP A 49 -2.66 8.64 -7.06
N THR A 50 -1.45 8.45 -7.56
CA THR A 50 -1.07 7.27 -8.33
C THR A 50 0.25 6.74 -7.84
N LEU A 51 0.22 5.54 -7.27
CA LEU A 51 1.39 4.82 -6.81
C LEU A 51 1.82 3.83 -7.89
N LYS A 52 3.12 3.58 -8.03
CA LYS A 52 3.64 2.57 -8.95
C LYS A 52 4.49 1.58 -8.19
N ALA A 53 4.28 0.30 -8.45
CA ALA A 53 5.08 -0.78 -7.92
C ALA A 53 5.67 -1.60 -9.07
N GLN A 54 6.89 -2.08 -8.88
CA GLN A 54 7.48 -3.08 -9.77
C GLN A 54 6.84 -4.43 -9.52
N VAL A 55 6.69 -5.21 -10.59
CA VAL A 55 6.25 -6.61 -10.51
C VAL A 55 7.48 -7.48 -10.40
N SER A 56 7.48 -8.41 -9.45
CA SER A 56 8.55 -9.40 -9.28
C SER A 56 7.97 -10.80 -9.44
N GLN A 57 8.42 -11.54 -10.47
CA GLN A 57 7.93 -12.91 -10.75
C GLN A 57 6.39 -12.98 -10.91
N GLY A 58 5.79 -11.97 -11.54
CA GLY A 58 4.34 -11.81 -11.64
C GLY A 58 3.66 -11.33 -10.36
N VAL A 59 4.31 -11.32 -9.21
CA VAL A 59 3.70 -10.87 -7.95
C VAL A 59 3.91 -9.38 -7.76
N PHE A 60 2.87 -8.68 -7.36
CA PHE A 60 2.95 -7.28 -6.94
C PHE A 60 2.32 -7.10 -5.56
N THR A 61 2.92 -6.21 -4.79
CA THR A 61 2.45 -5.88 -3.44
C THR A 61 2.51 -4.38 -3.24
N PHE A 62 1.40 -3.81 -2.82
CA PHE A 62 1.32 -2.45 -2.30
C PHE A 62 1.12 -2.53 -0.80
N THR A 63 1.99 -1.86 -0.05
CA THR A 63 1.90 -1.71 1.40
C THR A 63 1.66 -0.24 1.74
N ASN A 64 1.30 0.03 2.98
CA ASN A 64 1.12 1.40 3.45
C ASN A 64 0.00 2.16 2.71
N LEU A 65 -1.07 1.46 2.31
CA LEU A 65 -2.25 2.07 1.69
C LEU A 65 -3.24 2.52 2.75
N LYS A 66 -3.86 3.68 2.54
CA LYS A 66 -4.97 4.13 3.39
C LYS A 66 -6.21 3.27 3.11
N GLU A 67 -7.12 3.18 4.07
CA GLU A 67 -8.44 2.62 3.80
C GLU A 67 -9.13 3.43 2.70
N GLY A 68 -9.69 2.74 1.71
CA GLY A 68 -10.29 3.39 0.55
C GLY A 68 -10.52 2.48 -0.63
N VAL A 69 -11.05 3.06 -1.70
CA VAL A 69 -11.27 2.38 -2.98
C VAL A 69 -10.16 2.74 -3.94
N TYR A 70 -9.54 1.72 -4.52
CA TYR A 70 -8.41 1.86 -5.43
C TYR A 70 -8.70 1.17 -6.76
N THR A 71 -8.02 1.65 -7.79
CA THR A 71 -8.01 1.05 -9.13
C THR A 71 -6.59 0.57 -9.42
N VAL A 72 -6.44 -0.72 -9.70
CA VAL A 72 -5.17 -1.32 -10.09
C VAL A 72 -5.09 -1.40 -11.60
N VAL A 73 -4.05 -0.78 -12.16
CA VAL A 73 -3.74 -0.76 -13.58
C VAL A 73 -2.46 -1.56 -13.79
N VAL A 74 -2.59 -2.74 -14.38
CA VAL A 74 -1.47 -3.61 -14.75
C VAL A 74 -0.99 -3.20 -16.14
N LYS A 75 0.26 -2.73 -16.21
CA LYS A 75 0.92 -2.40 -17.47
C LYS A 75 1.56 -3.64 -18.05
N ALA A 76 0.93 -4.16 -19.10
CA ALA A 76 1.33 -5.40 -19.73
C ALA A 76 2.46 -5.19 -20.76
N ASN A 77 3.24 -6.25 -21.00
CA ASN A 77 4.22 -6.30 -22.08
C ASN A 77 3.59 -6.99 -23.29
N ALA A 78 3.98 -6.56 -24.50
CA ALA A 78 3.59 -7.25 -25.72
C ALA A 78 3.98 -8.74 -25.64
N PRO A 79 3.11 -9.69 -26.04
CA PRO A 79 1.83 -9.52 -26.74
C PRO A 79 0.59 -9.28 -25.84
N TYR A 80 0.73 -9.16 -24.53
CA TYR A 80 -0.39 -9.06 -23.58
C TYR A 80 -1.00 -7.66 -23.53
N LYS A 81 -2.31 -7.61 -23.24
CA LYS A 81 -3.07 -6.37 -23.06
C LYS A 81 -3.01 -5.88 -21.62
N ASP A 82 -3.00 -4.56 -21.44
CA ASP A 82 -3.13 -3.91 -20.14
C ASP A 82 -4.43 -4.37 -19.46
N ALA A 83 -4.37 -4.60 -18.14
CA ALA A 83 -5.54 -4.96 -17.35
C ALA A 83 -5.86 -3.88 -16.34
N VAL A 84 -7.14 -3.56 -16.17
CA VAL A 84 -7.62 -2.59 -15.20
C VAL A 84 -8.61 -3.27 -14.28
N ILE A 85 -8.34 -3.20 -12.97
CA ILE A 85 -9.16 -3.78 -11.92
C ILE A 85 -9.62 -2.63 -11.05
N GLU A 86 -10.87 -2.25 -11.22
CA GLU A 86 -11.48 -1.13 -10.50
C GLU A 86 -12.14 -1.61 -9.21
N LYS A 87 -12.44 -0.66 -8.32
CA LYS A 87 -13.27 -0.87 -7.13
C LYS A 87 -12.67 -1.83 -6.09
N ILE A 88 -11.36 -1.81 -5.93
CA ILE A 88 -10.67 -2.61 -4.92
C ILE A 88 -10.77 -1.88 -3.58
N ALA A 89 -11.53 -2.46 -2.65
CA ALA A 89 -11.69 -1.90 -1.31
C ALA A 89 -10.56 -2.37 -0.40
N VAL A 90 -9.68 -1.46 -0.01
CA VAL A 90 -8.67 -1.69 1.02
C VAL A 90 -9.28 -1.33 2.36
N LYS A 91 -9.21 -2.26 3.31
CA LYS A 91 -9.66 -2.05 4.70
C LYS A 91 -8.47 -1.72 5.60
N ASP A 92 -8.78 -1.00 6.66
CA ASP A 92 -7.90 -0.73 7.79
C ASP A 92 -7.15 -1.99 8.27
N SER A 93 -5.82 -1.92 8.29
CA SER A 93 -4.93 -3.01 8.75
C SER A 93 -5.13 -4.37 8.05
N ALA A 94 -5.73 -4.39 6.86
CA ALA A 94 -5.95 -5.60 6.08
C ALA A 94 -5.27 -5.53 4.71
N THR A 95 -4.71 -6.66 4.28
CA THR A 95 -4.24 -6.83 2.91
C THR A 95 -5.36 -7.41 2.07
N THR A 96 -5.73 -6.70 1.01
CA THR A 96 -6.71 -7.17 0.03
C THR A 96 -5.99 -8.02 -0.99
N ASP A 97 -6.35 -9.29 -1.04
CA ASP A 97 -5.83 -10.23 -2.02
C ASP A 97 -6.70 -10.20 -3.29
N LEU A 98 -6.10 -9.86 -4.43
CA LEU A 98 -6.73 -9.86 -5.75
C LEU A 98 -6.67 -11.22 -6.45
N GLY A 99 -5.96 -12.18 -5.87
CA GLY A 99 -5.75 -13.50 -6.41
C GLY A 99 -4.89 -13.50 -7.67
N GLU A 100 -5.21 -14.43 -8.57
CA GLU A 100 -4.51 -14.60 -9.84
C GLU A 100 -5.21 -13.81 -10.97
N ILE A 101 -4.48 -12.85 -11.53
CA ILE A 101 -4.88 -12.00 -12.65
C ILE A 101 -4.25 -12.57 -13.90
N LYS A 102 -5.07 -13.21 -14.74
CA LYS A 102 -4.65 -13.75 -16.02
C LYS A 102 -4.72 -12.67 -17.10
N LEU A 103 -3.58 -12.31 -17.65
CA LEU A 103 -3.52 -11.36 -18.77
C LEU A 103 -3.88 -12.07 -20.07
N GLN A 104 -4.70 -11.41 -20.87
CA GLN A 104 -5.11 -11.89 -22.19
C GLN A 104 -4.20 -11.26 -23.26
N GLN A 105 -3.90 -12.03 -24.31
CA GLN A 105 -3.13 -11.58 -25.49
C GLN A 105 -4.05 -10.89 -26.51
#